data_AF-A0A3S2VMF3-F1
#
_entry.id   AF-A0A3S2VMF3-F1
#
_cell.length_a   1.000
_cell.length_b   1.000
_cell.length_c   1.000
_cell.angle_alpha   90.00
_cell.angle_beta   90.00
_cell.angle_gamma   90.00
#
_symmetry.space_group_name_H-M   'P 1'
#
loop_
_entity.id
_entity.type
_entity.pdbx_description
1 polymer ?
#
loop_
_entity_poly.entity_id
_entity_poly.type
_entity_poly.pdbx_seq_one_letter_code
_entity_poly.pdbx_strand_id
1 'polypeptide(L)'
;MSTASPLRERLGRPVEIPGDRPSPSGIRAVVELRAIREIPEPVTLARALRRFGLDLTETHRVVTALVDGQTARAEGHLTIDNTVLAAISELGVVIVIQVGERPAGAGPAYPPNGDAHQKRA
;
A
#
# COMPACT_ATOMS: atom_id res chain seq x y z
N MET A 1 -19.00 -51.09 20.06
CA MET A 1 -17.56 -51.01 19.74
C MET A 1 -17.44 -50.49 18.31
N SER A 2 -17.18 -49.18 18.14
CA SER A 2 -17.19 -48.53 16.83
C SER A 2 -15.75 -48.32 16.35
N THR A 3 -15.38 -49.03 15.28
CA THR A 3 -14.16 -48.82 14.51
C THR A 3 -14.37 -47.62 13.58
N ALA A 4 -13.96 -46.43 14.02
CA ALA A 4 -13.86 -45.27 13.15
C ALA A 4 -12.40 -44.83 13.10
N SER A 5 -11.60 -45.49 12.26
CA SER A 5 -10.31 -44.96 11.82
C SER A 5 -10.59 -43.88 10.78
N PRO A 6 -10.40 -42.59 11.06
CA PRO A 6 -10.71 -41.56 10.10
C PRO A 6 -9.65 -41.56 9.00
N LEU A 7 -10.13 -41.40 7.77
CA LEU A 7 -9.44 -41.18 6.48
C LEU A 7 -8.29 -40.14 6.45
N ARG A 8 -7.85 -39.62 7.60
CA ARG A 8 -6.85 -38.56 7.75
C ARG A 8 -5.41 -39.02 7.48
N GLU A 9 -5.08 -40.30 7.64
CA GLU A 9 -3.72 -40.80 7.38
C GLU A 9 -3.40 -41.00 5.89
N ARG A 10 -4.40 -41.12 5.01
CA ARG A 10 -4.17 -41.52 3.61
C ARG A 10 -3.71 -40.42 2.66
N LEU A 11 -3.64 -39.16 3.10
CA LEU A 11 -3.36 -38.04 2.17
C LEU A 11 -1.96 -37.43 2.28
N GLY A 12 -1.13 -37.76 3.27
CA GLY A 12 0.28 -37.36 3.31
C GLY A 12 0.56 -35.87 3.05
N ARG A 13 -0.45 -35.00 3.24
CA ARG A 13 -0.30 -33.57 3.01
C ARG A 13 0.18 -32.97 4.33
N PRO A 14 1.38 -32.35 4.36
CA PRO A 14 1.78 -31.60 5.53
C PRO A 14 0.72 -30.55 5.83
N VAL A 15 0.28 -30.52 7.08
CA VAL A 15 -0.57 -29.46 7.63
C VAL A 15 0.23 -28.16 7.48
N GLU A 16 -0.25 -27.24 6.65
CA GLU A 16 0.29 -25.88 6.59
C GLU A 16 0.17 -25.28 8.00
N ILE A 17 1.32 -25.12 8.67
CA ILE A 17 1.40 -24.50 9.99
C ILE A 17 1.01 -23.02 9.79
N PRO A 18 0.03 -22.49 10.54
CA PRO A 18 -0.47 -21.12 10.38
C PRO A 18 0.51 -20.03 10.88
N GLY A 19 1.81 -20.27 10.78
CA GLY A 19 2.88 -19.35 11.12
C GLY A 19 3.84 -19.02 9.97
N ASP A 20 3.73 -19.69 8.83
CA ASP A 20 4.68 -19.53 7.70
C ASP A 20 4.15 -18.54 6.65
N ARG A 21 3.54 -17.43 7.10
CA ARG A 21 3.25 -16.32 6.20
C ARG A 21 4.57 -15.57 6.03
N PRO A 22 5.18 -15.55 4.83
CA PRO A 22 6.42 -14.82 4.63
C PRO A 22 6.21 -13.38 5.10
N SER A 23 7.13 -12.88 5.92
CA SER A 23 7.11 -11.48 6.34
C SER A 23 7.02 -10.62 5.08
N PRO A 24 6.17 -9.58 5.06
CA PRO A 24 6.01 -8.76 3.87
C PRO A 24 7.37 -8.18 3.48
N SER A 25 7.90 -8.66 2.35
CA SER A 25 9.16 -8.18 1.81
C SER A 25 8.91 -6.81 1.18
N GLY A 26 9.53 -5.77 1.72
CA GLY A 26 9.41 -4.42 1.16
C GLY A 26 9.73 -3.33 2.17
N ILE A 27 9.83 -2.10 1.66
CA ILE A 27 10.03 -0.91 2.49
C ILE A 27 8.64 -0.39 2.84
N ARG A 28 8.37 -0.23 4.14
CA ARG A 28 7.14 0.44 4.58
C ARG A 28 7.23 1.91 4.15
N ALA A 29 6.31 2.33 3.30
CA ALA A 29 6.31 3.66 2.76
C ALA A 29 4.90 4.14 2.44
N VAL A 30 4.74 5.45 2.45
CA VAL A 30 3.56 6.13 1.92
C VAL A 30 3.89 6.55 0.50
N VAL A 31 2.95 6.32 -0.42
CA VAL A 31 3.06 6.77 -1.80
C VAL A 31 1.93 7.72 -2.16
N GLU A 32 2.29 8.74 -2.92
CA GLU A 32 1.36 9.62 -3.60
C GLU A 32 1.49 9.39 -5.10
N LEU A 33 0.38 9.15 -5.77
CA LEU A 33 0.30 8.83 -7.19
C LEU A 33 -0.55 9.89 -7.89
N ARG A 34 -0.05 10.38 -9.02
CA ARG A 34 -0.72 11.37 -9.84
C ARG A 34 -0.62 11.01 -11.32
N ALA A 35 -1.76 11.07 -12.02
CA ALA A 35 -1.80 10.98 -13.46
C ALA A 35 -1.31 12.30 -14.07
N ILE A 36 -0.29 12.24 -14.92
CA ILE A 36 0.22 13.39 -15.68
C ILE A 36 -0.32 13.45 -17.12
N ARG A 37 -0.95 12.36 -17.56
CA ARG A 37 -1.68 12.22 -18.82
C ARG A 37 -2.80 11.21 -18.64
N GLU A 38 -3.67 11.10 -19.65
CA GLU A 38 -4.67 10.05 -19.71
C GLU A 38 -4.03 8.66 -19.58
N ILE A 39 -4.65 7.78 -18.81
CA ILE A 39 -4.18 6.41 -18.58
C ILE A 39 -4.84 5.50 -19.63
N PRO A 40 -4.11 5.06 -20.67
CA PRO A 40 -4.71 4.29 -21.75
C PRO A 40 -5.08 2.87 -21.31
N GLU A 41 -4.37 2.32 -20.33
CA GLU A 41 -4.51 0.93 -19.91
C GLU A 41 -4.62 0.79 -18.38
N PRO A 42 -5.81 1.02 -17.79
CA PRO A 42 -6.03 0.93 -16.35
C PRO A 42 -5.69 -0.46 -15.76
N VAL A 43 -5.91 -1.52 -16.52
CA VAL A 43 -5.61 -2.90 -16.09
C VAL A 43 -4.10 -3.16 -16.04
N THR A 44 -3.34 -2.64 -17.01
CA THR A 44 -1.87 -2.74 -17.02
C THR A 44 -1.29 -1.95 -15.85
N LEU A 45 -1.83 -0.77 -15.56
CA LEU A 45 -1.48 0.02 -14.38
C LEU A 45 -1.76 -0.75 -13.08
N ALA A 46 -2.94 -1.35 -12.95
CA ALA A 46 -3.28 -2.16 -11.78
C ALA A 46 -2.29 -3.31 -11.55
N ARG A 47 -1.84 -3.97 -12.63
CA ARG A 47 -0.81 -5.03 -12.53
C ARG A 47 0.53 -4.49 -12.08
N ALA A 48 0.94 -3.32 -12.58
CA ALA A 48 2.19 -2.68 -12.17
C ALA A 48 2.16 -2.25 -10.70
N LEU A 49 1.05 -1.66 -10.24
CA LEU A 49 0.83 -1.26 -8.84
C LEU A 49 0.82 -2.46 -7.88
N ARG A 50 0.26 -3.59 -8.31
CA ARG A 50 0.35 -4.83 -7.53
C ARG A 50 1.76 -5.39 -7.43
N ARG A 51 2.56 -5.29 -8.49
CA ARG A 51 3.99 -5.66 -8.45
C ARG A 51 4.81 -4.69 -7.60
N PHE A 52 4.39 -3.44 -7.56
CA PHE A 52 4.97 -2.41 -6.71
C PHE A 52 4.70 -2.66 -5.22
N GLY A 53 3.72 -3.49 -4.87
CA GLY A 53 3.45 -3.92 -3.50
C GLY A 53 2.11 -3.45 -2.93
N LEU A 54 1.27 -2.78 -3.72
CA LEU A 54 -0.09 -2.45 -3.29
C LEU A 54 -0.99 -3.69 -3.29
N ASP A 55 -1.86 -3.79 -2.29
CA ASP A 55 -2.88 -4.82 -2.29
C ASP A 55 -3.97 -4.55 -3.36
N LEU A 56 -4.88 -5.51 -3.54
CA LEU A 56 -5.92 -5.40 -4.57
C LEU A 56 -6.89 -4.24 -4.30
N THR A 57 -7.24 -4.00 -3.04
CA THR A 57 -8.18 -2.97 -2.63
C THR A 57 -7.58 -1.58 -2.83
N GLU A 58 -6.33 -1.39 -2.39
CA GLU A 58 -5.58 -0.16 -2.61
C GLU A 58 -5.34 0.10 -4.10
N THR A 59 -4.94 -0.94 -4.84
CA THR A 59 -4.74 -0.84 -6.29
C THR A 59 -6.02 -0.36 -6.99
N HIS A 60 -7.16 -0.98 -6.67
CA HIS A 60 -8.44 -0.61 -7.27
C HIS A 60 -8.80 0.85 -6.95
N ARG A 61 -8.68 1.25 -5.69
CA ARG A 61 -8.94 2.63 -5.25
C ARG A 61 -8.05 3.64 -5.97
N VAL A 62 -6.76 3.34 -6.07
CA VAL A 62 -5.77 4.21 -6.73
C VAL A 62 -6.10 4.36 -8.21
N VAL A 63 -6.34 3.25 -8.91
CA VAL A 63 -6.65 3.27 -10.35
C VAL A 63 -7.92 4.07 -10.62
N THR A 64 -8.99 3.85 -9.86
CA THR A 64 -10.24 4.61 -10.00
C THR A 64 -10.01 6.11 -9.80
N ALA A 65 -9.32 6.49 -8.72
CA ALA A 65 -9.00 7.89 -8.45
C ALA A 65 -8.18 8.54 -9.58
N LEU A 66 -7.19 7.83 -10.11
CA LEU A 66 -6.35 8.34 -11.20
C LEU A 66 -7.13 8.49 -12.52
N VAL A 67 -8.03 7.55 -12.82
CA VAL A 67 -8.93 7.65 -13.99
C VAL A 67 -9.89 8.84 -13.85
N ASP A 68 -10.34 9.14 -12.63
CA ASP A 68 -11.16 10.32 -12.30
C ASP A 68 -10.35 11.63 -12.25
N GLY A 69 -9.06 11.60 -12.63
CA GLY A 69 -8.17 12.76 -12.61
C GLY A 69 -7.77 13.24 -11.21
N GLN A 70 -8.04 12.44 -10.18
CA GLN A 70 -7.69 12.72 -8.80
C GLN A 70 -6.28 12.23 -8.47
N THR A 71 -5.69 12.81 -7.44
CA THR A 71 -4.45 12.29 -6.83
C THR A 71 -4.81 11.21 -5.82
N ALA A 72 -4.03 10.13 -5.78
CA ALA A 72 -4.28 9.00 -4.89
C ALA A 72 -3.12 8.80 -3.90
N ARG A 73 -3.44 8.37 -2.68
CA ARG A 73 -2.47 8.04 -1.64
C ARG A 73 -2.67 6.61 -1.18
N ALA A 74 -1.58 5.86 -1.05
CA ALA A 74 -1.57 4.50 -0.51
C ALA A 74 -0.42 4.32 0.49
N GLU A 75 -0.53 3.35 1.40
CA GLU A 75 0.49 3.04 2.39
C GLU A 75 0.66 1.53 2.47
N GLY A 76 1.88 1.04 2.27
CA GLY A 76 2.12 -0.39 2.25
C GLY A 76 3.59 -0.77 2.32
N HIS A 77 3.84 -2.08 2.23
CA HIS A 77 5.19 -2.61 2.03
C HIS A 77 5.47 -2.63 0.54
N LEU A 78 6.33 -1.73 0.09
CA LEU A 78 6.60 -1.52 -1.32
C LEU A 78 7.86 -2.24 -1.76
N THR A 79 7.82 -2.78 -2.98
CA THR A 79 8.98 -3.28 -3.68
C THR A 79 9.47 -2.21 -4.64
N ILE A 80 10.57 -1.54 -4.28
CA ILE A 80 11.19 -0.51 -5.11
C ILE A 80 12.06 -1.20 -6.16
N ASP A 81 11.47 -1.46 -7.32
CA ASP A 81 12.14 -1.99 -8.50
C ASP A 81 12.09 -0.96 -9.64
N ASN A 82 13.23 -0.67 -10.26
CA ASN A 82 13.33 0.36 -11.28
C ASN A 82 12.49 0.03 -12.53
N THR A 83 12.36 -1.26 -12.87
CA THR A 83 11.53 -1.72 -13.99
C THR A 83 10.05 -1.47 -13.73
N VAL A 84 9.61 -1.70 -12.49
CA VAL A 84 8.23 -1.43 -12.06
C VAL A 84 7.95 0.07 -12.07
N LEU A 85 8.88 0.90 -11.55
CA LEU A 85 8.74 2.36 -11.55
C LEU A 85 8.70 2.94 -12.97
N ALA A 86 9.54 2.43 -13.86
CA ALA A 86 9.55 2.82 -15.27
C ALA A 86 8.22 2.47 -15.94
N ALA A 87 7.70 1.25 -15.75
CA ALA A 87 6.42 0.82 -16.31
C ALA A 87 5.25 1.71 -15.84
N ILE A 88 5.22 2.11 -14.56
CA ILE A 88 4.18 3.01 -14.04
C ILE A 88 4.31 4.41 -14.65
N SER A 89 5.54 4.90 -14.83
CA SER A 89 5.82 6.19 -15.46
C SER A 89 5.44 6.21 -16.94
N GLU A 90 5.72 5.12 -17.67
CA GLU A 90 5.31 4.92 -19.07
C GLU A 90 3.80 4.95 -19.22
N LEU A 91 3.04 4.47 -18.23
CA LEU A 91 1.59 4.55 -18.19
C LEU A 91 1.05 5.94 -17.83
N GLY A 92 1.93 6.93 -17.64
CA GLY A 92 1.55 8.32 -17.40
C GLY A 92 1.27 8.66 -15.95
N VAL A 93 1.81 7.90 -15.01
CA VAL A 93 1.65 8.13 -13.57
C VAL A 93 2.99 8.47 -12.94
N VAL A 94 3.04 9.58 -12.20
CA VAL A 94 4.18 9.93 -11.36
C VAL A 94 3.92 9.44 -9.94
N ILE A 95 4.96 8.90 -9.31
CA ILE A 95 4.91 8.39 -7.93
C ILE A 95 5.89 9.20 -7.08
N VAL A 96 5.42 9.70 -5.95
CA VAL A 96 6.26 10.26 -4.88
C VAL A 96 6.27 9.27 -3.73
N ILE A 97 7.45 8.75 -3.39
CA ILE A 97 7.63 7.78 -2.31
C ILE A 97 8.15 8.52 -1.08
N GLN A 98 7.40 8.45 0.01
CA GLN A 98 7.83 8.91 1.32
C GLN A 98 8.21 7.71 2.17
N VAL A 99 9.51 7.48 2.29
CA VAL A 99 10.07 6.45 3.17
C VAL A 99 10.19 7.04 4.57
N GLY A 100 9.52 6.42 5.54
CA GLY A 100 9.62 6.84 6.92
C GLY A 100 8.82 5.95 7.85
N GLU A 101 9.45 5.52 8.93
CA GLU A 101 8.72 5.09 10.12
C GLU A 101 7.90 6.29 10.60
N ARG A 102 6.58 6.19 10.55
CA ARG A 102 5.75 7.09 11.35
C ARG A 102 6.14 6.78 12.81
N PRO A 103 6.77 7.69 13.58
CA PRO A 103 6.99 7.41 14.98
C PRO A 103 5.61 7.16 15.58
N ALA A 104 5.44 5.98 16.17
CA ALA A 104 4.27 5.62 16.94
C ALA A 104 4.21 6.57 18.15
N GLY A 105 3.63 7.75 17.99
CA GLY A 105 3.63 8.77 19.04
C GLY A 105 3.41 10.22 18.62
N ALA A 106 3.35 10.57 17.33
CA ALA A 106 2.98 11.93 16.95
C ALA A 106 1.45 12.14 17.11
N GLY A 107 1.02 12.34 18.35
CA GLY A 107 -0.25 12.98 18.68
C GLY A 107 -0.34 14.39 18.05
N PRO A 108 -1.52 15.02 18.05
CA PRO A 108 -1.68 16.32 17.41
C PRO A 108 -0.73 17.33 18.06
N ALA A 109 0.24 17.82 17.28
CA ALA A 109 1.01 18.99 17.63
C ALA A 109 0.03 20.17 17.68
N TYR A 110 -0.48 20.43 18.88
CA TYR A 110 -1.12 21.68 19.23
C TYR A 110 -0.15 22.82 18.87
N PRO A 111 -0.51 23.79 18.01
CA PRO A 111 0.27 25.00 17.94
C PRO A 111 0.13 25.72 19.29
N PRO A 112 1.22 26.22 19.90
CA PRO A 112 1.08 27.28 20.89
C PRO A 112 0.59 28.52 20.14
N ASN A 113 -0.73 28.71 20.07
CA ASN A 113 -1.30 30.00 19.70
C ASN A 113 -0.88 31.00 20.78
N GLY A 114 0.18 31.75 20.46
CA GLY A 114 0.51 32.97 21.15
C GLY A 114 -0.54 34.02 20.83
N ASP A 115 -1.33 34.39 21.82
CA ASP A 115 -2.09 35.64 21.82
C ASP A 115 -2.23 36.13 23.27
N ALA A 116 -1.20 36.85 23.73
CA ALA A 116 -1.29 37.70 24.92
C ALA A 116 -0.50 38.99 24.68
N HIS A 117 -0.74 39.64 23.55
CA HIS A 117 -0.53 41.08 23.42
C HIS A 117 -1.86 41.75 23.11
N GLN A 118 -2.65 42.00 24.15
CA GLN A 118 -3.67 43.04 24.08
C GLN A 118 -3.52 44.02 25.23
N LYS A 119 -2.91 45.16 24.85
CA LYS A 119 -2.90 46.43 25.58
C LYS A 119 -4.32 46.78 26.04
N ARG A 120 -4.46 47.13 27.32
CA ARG A 120 -5.42 48.12 27.85
C ARG A 120 -4.72 48.76 29.06
N ALA A 121 -4.27 50.01 28.89
CA ALA A 121 -4.98 51.26 29.21
C ALA A 121 -4.86 51.58 30.69
#